data_AF-A0A2S6QUX8-F1
#
_entry.id   AF-A0A2S6QUX8-F1
#
_cell.length_a   1.000
_cell.length_b   1.000
_cell.length_c   1.000
_cell.angle_alpha   90.00
_cell.angle_beta   90.00
_cell.angle_gamma   90.00
#
_symmetry.space_group_name_H-M   'P 1'
#
loop_
_entity.id
_entity.type
_entity.pdbx_description
1 polymer ?
#
loop_
_entity_poly.entity_id
_entity_poly.type
_entity_poly.pdbx_seq_one_letter_code
_entity_poly.pdbx_strand_id
1 'polypeptide(L)'
;HTNLWHTMVGIEPIFYRWAGLTASILLTATVIIMGCTGKQTKVDSYESLSEDARHRVHAAVERYIECSVDMALKIDKGRRHLGRLAWTASEACVDEKDDIFRLMIKQGANYDAAHAHASDSQVQATAAAITAMQNRRAR
;
A
#
# COMPACT_ATOMS: atom_id res chain seq x y z
N HIS A 1 12.52 30.06 -72.46
CA HIS A 1 12.50 28.61 -72.77
C HIS A 1 12.40 27.85 -71.46
N THR A 2 11.18 27.64 -70.96
CA THR A 2 10.35 26.42 -71.12
C THR A 2 10.80 25.25 -70.24
N ASN A 3 10.11 25.18 -69.10
CA ASN A 3 9.40 24.02 -68.51
C ASN A 3 10.16 22.76 -68.07
N LEU A 4 9.50 22.16 -67.07
CA LEU A 4 9.51 20.75 -66.65
C LEU A 4 10.40 20.52 -65.41
N TRP A 5 9.89 20.14 -64.24
CA TRP A 5 8.88 19.12 -63.98
C TRP A 5 8.46 19.09 -62.49
N HIS A 6 7.23 18.60 -62.26
CA HIS A 6 6.75 17.84 -61.09
C HIS A 6 6.73 18.56 -59.72
N THR A 7 5.63 18.63 -58.95
CA THR A 7 4.34 17.92 -58.99
C THR A 7 3.35 18.58 -58.02
N MET A 8 2.10 18.72 -58.49
CA MET A 8 0.80 18.61 -57.79
C MET A 8 0.68 19.12 -56.34
N VAL A 9 -0.07 20.20 -56.06
CA VAL A 9 -1.56 20.27 -55.99
C VAL A 9 -2.10 19.28 -54.93
N GLY A 10 -2.78 19.69 -53.86
CA GLY A 10 -3.19 21.03 -53.43
C GLY A 10 -4.21 20.97 -52.28
N ILE A 11 -4.83 22.14 -52.08
CA ILE A 11 -6.20 22.34 -51.57
C ILE A 11 -6.38 22.38 -50.03
N GLU A 12 -6.35 23.64 -49.58
CA GLU A 12 -7.20 24.30 -48.57
C GLU A 12 -7.10 23.91 -47.08
N PRO A 13 -7.22 24.93 -46.21
CA PRO A 13 -8.46 24.96 -45.46
C PRO A 13 -9.18 26.32 -45.48
N ILE A 14 -10.50 26.15 -45.63
CA ILE A 14 -11.60 27.10 -45.62
C ILE A 14 -11.65 27.90 -44.29
N PHE A 15 -11.98 29.18 -44.43
CA PHE A 15 -12.32 30.12 -43.38
C PHE A 15 -13.47 29.63 -42.46
N TYR A 16 -13.21 29.60 -41.15
CA TYR A 16 -14.17 29.90 -40.06
C TYR A 16 -13.31 30.46 -38.91
N ARG A 17 -13.14 31.77 -38.71
CA ARG A 17 -14.10 32.74 -38.14
C ARG A 17 -14.93 32.11 -37.03
N TRP A 18 -14.44 32.18 -35.78
CA TRP A 18 -15.16 32.62 -34.57
C TRP A 18 -14.15 32.81 -33.43
N ALA A 19 -14.22 33.96 -32.79
CA ALA A 19 -13.48 34.31 -31.60
C ALA A 19 -13.82 33.40 -30.43
N GLY A 20 -12.85 33.09 -29.58
CA GLY A 20 -13.12 32.42 -28.31
C GLY A 20 -11.85 31.96 -27.62
N LEU A 21 -11.33 32.81 -26.75
CA LEU A 21 -10.62 32.48 -25.50
C LEU A 21 -10.22 31.01 -25.34
N THR A 22 -8.93 30.72 -25.36
CA THR A 22 -8.29 29.90 -24.32
C THR A 22 -6.78 30.01 -24.48
N ALA A 23 -6.19 30.88 -23.65
CA ALA A 23 -4.81 30.73 -23.25
C ALA A 23 -4.67 29.33 -22.63
N SER A 24 -3.96 28.43 -23.29
CA SER A 24 -3.72 27.08 -22.79
C SER A 24 -2.30 26.66 -23.16
N ILE A 25 -1.39 27.05 -22.28
CA ILE A 25 -0.41 26.18 -21.63
C ILE A 25 0.10 25.04 -22.53
N LEU A 26 1.23 25.28 -23.21
CA LEU A 26 2.09 24.23 -23.74
C LEU A 26 3.53 24.53 -23.36
N LEU A 27 3.82 24.37 -22.07
CA LEU A 27 5.16 24.36 -21.52
C LEU A 27 5.16 23.40 -20.35
N THR A 28 5.42 22.11 -20.61
CA THR A 28 6.11 21.18 -19.73
C THR A 28 6.00 19.76 -20.31
N ALA A 29 7.16 19.16 -20.61
CA ALA A 29 7.49 17.76 -20.29
C ALA A 29 8.69 17.30 -21.12
N THR A 30 9.87 17.90 -20.89
CA THR A 30 11.11 17.13 -21.04
C THR A 30 11.11 16.08 -19.94
N VAL A 31 10.61 14.88 -20.26
CA VAL A 31 10.77 13.69 -19.42
C VAL A 31 12.25 13.30 -19.47
N ILE A 32 13.03 13.85 -18.55
CA ILE A 32 14.37 13.34 -18.27
C ILE A 32 14.17 12.03 -17.51
N ILE A 33 14.31 10.92 -18.24
CA ILE A 33 14.53 9.60 -17.64
C ILE A 33 15.97 9.60 -17.11
N MET A 34 16.18 10.26 -15.97
CA MET A 34 17.36 10.03 -15.15
C MET A 34 16.99 8.92 -14.16
N GLY A 35 17.66 7.79 -14.30
CA GLY A 35 17.60 6.72 -13.31
C GLY A 35 17.97 7.28 -11.94
N CYS A 36 16.97 7.41 -11.07
CA CYS A 36 17.20 7.66 -9.67
C CYS A 36 17.62 6.34 -9.02
N THR A 37 18.91 6.02 -9.08
CA THR A 37 19.57 5.26 -8.00
C THR A 37 19.64 6.17 -6.76
N GLY A 38 18.48 6.60 -6.27
CA GLY A 38 18.36 7.29 -4.99
C GLY A 38 18.46 6.24 -3.90
N LYS A 39 19.32 6.44 -2.91
CA LYS A 39 19.14 5.79 -1.61
C LYS A 39 17.68 6.01 -1.23
N GLN A 40 16.87 4.95 -1.26
CA GLN A 40 15.50 5.02 -0.78
C GLN A 40 15.60 5.46 0.68
N THR A 41 15.24 6.70 0.96
CA THR A 41 15.14 7.20 2.33
C THR A 41 14.15 6.31 3.03
N LYS A 42 14.63 5.54 4.00
CA LYS A 42 13.75 4.65 4.76
C LYS A 42 12.68 5.49 5.44
N VAL A 43 11.46 4.98 5.48
CA VAL A 43 10.35 5.66 6.11
C VAL A 43 10.21 5.23 7.56
N ASP A 44 9.78 6.16 8.40
CA ASP A 44 9.73 5.98 9.86
C ASP A 44 8.36 5.47 10.35
N SER A 45 7.44 5.14 9.45
CA SER A 45 6.13 4.59 9.78
C SER A 45 5.53 3.76 8.65
N TYR A 46 4.51 2.97 8.98
CA TYR A 46 3.72 2.21 8.00
C TYR A 46 2.92 3.14 7.08
N GLU A 47 2.41 4.24 7.60
CA GLU A 47 1.56 5.21 6.92
C GLU A 47 2.32 5.96 5.83
N SER A 48 3.63 6.13 6.01
CA SER A 48 4.54 6.75 5.05
C SER A 48 4.98 5.82 3.92
N LEU A 49 4.63 4.53 3.97
CA LEU A 49 4.85 3.63 2.84
C LEU A 49 3.97 4.04 1.64
N SER A 50 4.41 3.69 0.42
CA SER A 50 3.57 3.82 -0.76
C SER A 50 2.28 3.01 -0.62
N GLU A 51 1.24 3.39 -1.35
CA GLU A 51 -0.06 2.71 -1.28
C GLU A 51 0.06 1.21 -1.61
N ASP A 52 0.79 0.86 -2.67
CA ASP A 52 1.10 -0.52 -3.05
C ASP A 52 1.85 -1.28 -1.95
N ALA A 53 2.81 -0.63 -1.28
CA ALA A 53 3.56 -1.22 -0.19
C ALA A 53 2.67 -1.50 1.03
N ARG A 54 1.77 -0.55 1.37
CA ARG A 54 0.79 -0.73 2.45
C ARG A 54 -0.15 -1.89 2.14
N HIS A 55 -0.66 -1.99 0.92
CA HIS A 55 -1.54 -3.10 0.53
C HIS A 55 -0.86 -4.48 0.70
N ARG A 56 0.43 -4.59 0.36
CA ARG A 56 1.18 -5.84 0.55
C ARG A 56 1.38 -6.18 2.02
N VAL A 57 1.74 -5.20 2.84
CA VAL A 57 1.90 -5.38 4.29
C VAL A 57 0.56 -5.70 4.95
N HIS A 58 -0.54 -5.08 4.52
CA HIS A 58 -1.88 -5.36 5.02
C HIS A 58 -2.29 -6.83 4.84
N ALA A 59 -2.01 -7.41 3.67
CA ALA A 59 -2.28 -8.83 3.45
C ALA A 59 -1.47 -9.76 4.38
N ALA A 60 -0.28 -9.35 4.82
CA ALA A 60 0.50 -10.10 5.83
C ALA A 60 -0.10 -9.93 7.23
N VAL A 61 -0.58 -8.73 7.56
CA VAL A 61 -1.32 -8.44 8.79
C VAL A 61 -2.59 -9.29 8.90
N GLU A 62 -3.36 -9.45 7.82
CA GLU A 62 -4.56 -10.28 7.82
C GLU A 62 -4.23 -11.74 8.19
N ARG A 63 -3.18 -12.33 7.61
CA ARG A 63 -2.73 -13.69 7.95
C ARG A 63 -2.30 -13.82 9.41
N TYR A 64 -1.60 -12.82 9.94
CA TYR A 64 -1.23 -12.78 11.35
C TYR A 64 -2.45 -12.76 12.26
N ILE A 65 -3.45 -11.94 11.94
CA ILE A 65 -4.71 -11.88 12.69
C ILE A 65 -5.43 -13.23 12.62
N GLU A 66 -5.54 -13.84 11.43
CA GLU A 66 -6.16 -15.16 11.25
C GLU A 66 -5.49 -16.25 12.09
N CYS A 67 -4.14 -16.33 12.06
CA CYS A 67 -3.39 -17.26 12.91
C CYS A 67 -3.67 -16.99 14.40
N SER A 68 -3.61 -15.73 14.81
CA SER A 68 -3.80 -15.35 16.22
C SER A 68 -5.22 -15.65 16.70
N VAL A 69 -6.21 -15.49 15.83
CA VAL A 69 -7.59 -15.89 16.09
C VAL A 69 -7.70 -17.41 16.28
N ASP A 70 -7.12 -18.22 15.38
CA ASP A 70 -7.13 -19.67 15.51
C ASP A 70 -6.42 -20.14 16.79
N MET A 71 -5.29 -19.52 17.15
CA MET A 71 -4.60 -19.76 18.40
C MET A 71 -5.44 -19.40 19.61
N ALA A 72 -6.12 -18.25 19.58
CA ALA A 72 -7.04 -17.86 20.64
C ALA A 72 -8.15 -18.91 20.82
N LEU A 73 -8.73 -19.43 19.73
CA LEU A 73 -9.74 -20.48 19.81
C LEU A 73 -9.23 -21.77 20.46
N LYS A 74 -7.99 -22.16 20.17
CA LYS A 74 -7.35 -23.34 20.77
C LYS A 74 -7.03 -23.14 22.25
N ILE A 75 -6.54 -21.96 22.63
CA ILE A 75 -6.15 -21.63 24.01
C ILE A 75 -7.38 -21.43 24.90
N ASP A 76 -8.38 -20.70 24.42
CA ASP A 76 -9.52 -20.23 25.22
C ASP A 76 -10.45 -21.37 25.65
N LYS A 77 -10.51 -22.49 24.89
CA LYS A 77 -11.44 -23.62 25.14
C LYS A 77 -12.90 -23.17 25.43
N GLY A 78 -13.31 -21.99 24.94
CA GLY A 78 -14.63 -21.39 25.20
C GLY A 78 -14.76 -20.53 26.47
N ARG A 79 -13.66 -20.10 27.11
CA ARG A 79 -13.70 -19.18 28.26
C ARG A 79 -13.76 -17.72 27.78
N ARG A 80 -13.82 -16.77 28.72
CA ARG A 80 -13.86 -15.33 28.42
C ARG A 80 -12.70 -14.65 29.12
N HIS A 81 -11.52 -14.70 28.51
CA HIS A 81 -10.36 -13.91 28.94
C HIS A 81 -9.81 -13.18 27.71
N LEU A 82 -9.89 -11.86 27.64
CA LEU A 82 -9.58 -11.11 26.41
C LEU A 82 -8.11 -10.65 26.34
N GLY A 83 -7.62 -9.96 27.36
CA GLY A 83 -6.29 -9.31 27.30
C GLY A 83 -5.12 -10.31 27.28
N ARG A 84 -5.08 -11.24 28.24
CA ARG A 84 -4.00 -12.24 28.31
C ARG A 84 -4.05 -13.23 27.14
N LEU A 85 -5.26 -13.55 26.66
CA LEU A 85 -5.47 -14.45 25.54
C LEU A 85 -4.98 -13.85 24.23
N ALA A 86 -5.32 -12.58 23.95
CA ALA A 86 -4.91 -11.92 22.72
C ALA A 86 -3.39 -11.83 22.60
N TRP A 87 -2.70 -11.45 23.67
CA TRP A 87 -1.23 -11.45 23.71
C TRP A 87 -0.65 -12.86 23.51
N THR A 88 -1.15 -13.84 24.26
CA THR A 88 -0.61 -15.22 24.19
C THR A 88 -0.84 -15.84 22.80
N ALA A 89 -2.00 -15.57 22.20
CA ALA A 89 -2.34 -16.08 20.89
C ALA A 89 -1.56 -15.39 19.76
N SER A 90 -1.36 -14.08 19.88
CA SER A 90 -0.49 -13.27 19.01
C SER A 90 0.95 -13.78 19.00
N GLU A 91 1.51 -14.02 20.19
CA GLU A 91 2.90 -14.50 20.33
C GLU A 91 3.10 -15.96 19.89
N ALA A 92 2.03 -16.72 19.64
CA ALA A 92 2.11 -18.05 19.07
C ALA A 92 2.29 -18.04 17.53
N CYS A 93 2.05 -16.89 16.87
CA CYS A 93 2.13 -16.71 15.42
C CYS A 93 3.42 -15.98 15.01
N VAL A 94 4.56 -16.56 15.39
CA VAL A 94 5.89 -15.94 15.24
C VAL A 94 6.26 -15.78 13.76
N ASP A 95 5.93 -16.78 12.92
CA ASP A 95 6.26 -16.76 11.50
C ASP A 95 5.53 -15.63 10.76
N GLU A 96 4.23 -15.44 11.05
CA GLU A 96 3.44 -14.36 10.47
C GLU A 96 3.90 -12.98 10.95
N LYS A 97 4.31 -12.87 12.22
CA LYS A 97 4.89 -11.64 12.78
C LYS A 97 6.22 -11.29 12.08
N ASP A 98 7.08 -12.28 11.90
CA ASP A 98 8.35 -12.15 11.18
C ASP A 98 8.13 -11.73 9.72
N ASP A 99 7.10 -12.27 9.07
CA ASP A 99 6.73 -11.92 7.70
C ASP A 99 6.34 -10.44 7.57
N ILE A 100 5.54 -9.91 8.50
CA ILE A 100 5.19 -8.48 8.54
C ILE A 100 6.46 -7.64 8.67
N PHE A 101 7.33 -7.99 9.62
CA PHE A 101 8.57 -7.28 9.86
C PHE A 101 9.46 -7.27 8.61
N ARG A 102 9.73 -8.44 8.02
CA ARG A 102 10.55 -8.57 6.80
C ARG A 102 9.94 -7.82 5.62
N LEU A 103 8.62 -7.89 5.47
CA LEU A 103 7.93 -7.22 4.38
C LEU A 103 8.01 -5.71 4.52
N MET A 104 7.84 -5.16 5.73
CA MET A 104 8.01 -3.73 5.99
C MET A 104 9.42 -3.25 5.66
N ILE A 105 10.46 -3.97 6.09
CA ILE A 105 11.85 -3.65 5.73
C ILE A 105 12.04 -3.69 4.21
N LYS A 106 11.50 -4.71 3.55
CA LYS A 106 11.54 -4.86 2.08
C LYS A 106 10.82 -3.72 1.35
N GLN A 107 9.75 -3.18 1.93
CA GLN A 107 9.01 -2.04 1.37
C GLN A 107 9.64 -0.67 1.69
N GLY A 108 10.76 -0.64 2.43
CA GLY A 108 11.50 0.59 2.70
C GLY A 108 11.22 1.20 4.08
N ALA A 109 10.54 0.51 4.98
CA ALA A 109 10.48 0.95 6.37
C ALA A 109 11.84 0.83 7.05
N ASN A 110 12.09 1.71 8.03
CA ASN A 110 13.22 1.54 8.94
C ASN A 110 12.97 0.39 9.94
N TYR A 111 13.99 0.02 10.71
CA TYR A 111 13.91 -1.08 11.68
C TYR A 111 12.87 -0.81 12.77
N ASP A 112 12.90 0.37 13.36
CA ASP A 112 12.05 0.75 14.49
C ASP A 112 10.57 0.78 14.08
N ALA A 113 10.27 1.32 12.90
CA ALA A 113 8.95 1.35 12.30
C ALA A 113 8.42 -0.05 12.01
N ALA A 114 9.26 -0.91 11.43
CA ALA A 114 8.91 -2.31 11.18
C ALA A 114 8.66 -3.07 12.49
N HIS A 115 9.50 -2.87 13.50
CA HIS A 115 9.39 -3.53 14.80
C HIS A 115 8.15 -3.06 15.57
N ALA A 116 7.90 -1.75 15.61
CA ALA A 116 6.74 -1.17 16.29
C ALA A 116 5.43 -1.62 15.64
N HIS A 117 5.36 -1.62 14.30
CA HIS A 117 4.16 -2.04 13.59
C HIS A 117 3.91 -3.53 13.70
N ALA A 118 4.94 -4.39 13.73
CA ALA A 118 4.78 -5.85 13.87
C ALA A 118 4.45 -6.30 15.31
N SER A 119 4.72 -5.46 16.32
CA SER A 119 4.53 -5.81 17.73
C SER A 119 3.23 -5.21 18.30
N ASP A 120 3.27 -3.95 18.74
CA ASP A 120 2.20 -3.36 19.55
C ASP A 120 0.90 -3.12 18.77
N SER A 121 1.03 -2.66 17.51
CA SER A 121 -0.14 -2.36 16.67
C SER A 121 -0.93 -3.64 16.33
N GLN A 122 -0.25 -4.76 16.05
CA GLN A 122 -0.95 -5.99 15.69
C GLN A 122 -1.54 -6.74 16.87
N VAL A 123 -0.92 -6.64 18.05
CA VAL A 123 -1.51 -7.14 19.30
C VAL A 123 -2.86 -6.45 19.57
N GLN A 124 -2.94 -5.13 19.38
CA GLN A 124 -4.20 -4.39 19.55
C GLN A 124 -5.26 -4.80 18.50
N ALA A 125 -4.85 -4.93 17.23
CA ALA A 125 -5.74 -5.39 16.17
C ALA A 125 -6.29 -6.80 16.47
N THR A 126 -5.44 -7.69 16.96
CA THR A 126 -5.81 -9.05 17.36
C THR A 126 -6.76 -9.05 18.56
N ALA A 127 -6.51 -8.22 19.57
CA ALA A 127 -7.40 -8.08 20.72
C ALA A 127 -8.80 -7.61 20.29
N ALA A 128 -8.88 -6.68 19.34
CA ALA A 128 -10.15 -6.23 18.76
C ALA A 128 -10.87 -7.37 18.00
N ALA A 129 -10.14 -8.13 17.18
CA ALA A 129 -10.68 -9.27 16.43
C ALA A 129 -11.22 -10.36 17.38
N ILE A 130 -10.47 -10.72 18.42
CA ILE A 130 -10.90 -11.70 19.43
C ILE A 130 -12.14 -11.22 20.18
N THR A 131 -12.17 -9.95 20.58
CA THR A 131 -13.35 -9.34 21.22
C THR A 131 -14.59 -9.41 20.33
N ALA A 132 -14.44 -9.06 19.04
CA ALA A 132 -15.54 -9.13 18.08
C ALA A 132 -16.10 -10.55 17.92
N MET A 133 -15.23 -11.56 17.86
CA MET A 133 -15.66 -12.96 17.79
C MET A 133 -16.36 -13.44 19.06
N GLN A 134 -15.82 -13.13 20.24
CA GLN A 134 -16.45 -13.51 21.50
C GLN A 134 -17.84 -12.85 21.66
N ASN A 135 -17.98 -11.59 21.24
CA ASN A 135 -19.29 -10.90 21.22
C ASN A 135 -20.29 -11.53 20.25
N ARG A 136 -19.84 -12.04 19.09
CA ARG A 136 -20.72 -12.78 18.15
C ARG A 136 -21.21 -14.11 18.73
N ARG A 137 -20.39 -14.81 19.52
CA ARG A 137 -20.76 -16.07 20.19
C ARG A 137 -21.67 -15.90 21.40
N ALA A 138 -21.68 -14.71 21.99
CA ALA A 138 -22.49 -14.38 23.16
C ALA A 138 -23.93 -13.99 22.83
N ARG A 139 -24.24 -13.81 21.54
CA ARG A 139 -25.57 -13.50 21.00
C ARG A 139 -26.20 -14.78 20.47
#